data_AF-A0A6C0D8W3-F1
#
_entry.id   AF-A0A6C0D8W3-F1
#
_cell.length_a   1.000
_cell.length_b   1.000
_cell.length_c   1.000
_cell.angle_alpha   90.00
_cell.angle_beta   90.00
_cell.angle_gamma   90.00
#
_symmetry.space_group_name_H-M   'P 1'
#
loop_
_entity.id
_entity.type
_entity.pdbx_description
1 polymer ?
#
loop_
_entity_poly.entity_id
_entity_poly.type
_entity_poly.pdbx_seq_one_letter_code
_entity_poly.pdbx_strand_id
1 'polypeptide(L)'
;MQYPLGIPPTLRTNIDYVFILREPYIANRKRIYENYAGMFPTFESFCQVMDQCTENYECLVINNNAKSNKLHEQVFWYKADAHNDFKLGSKEFWELSKDINSDEEDEKYDPNNTKKRGQGPKISVKKTKW
;
A
#
# COMPACT_ATOMS: atom_id res chain seq x y z
N MET A 1 -1.85 5.67 -2.40
CA MET A 1 -1.66 5.84 -3.86
C MET A 1 -0.25 5.46 -4.23
N GLN A 2 -0.05 4.75 -5.34
CA GLN A 2 1.28 4.28 -5.75
C GLN A 2 2.09 5.34 -6.52
N TYR A 3 1.42 6.29 -7.20
CA TYR A 3 2.10 7.32 -7.98
C TYR A 3 1.71 8.73 -7.50
N PRO A 4 2.69 9.64 -7.31
CA PRO A 4 2.45 11.00 -6.83
C PRO A 4 1.60 11.85 -7.80
N LEU A 5 1.53 11.48 -9.07
CA LEU A 5 0.76 12.16 -10.11
C LEU A 5 -0.70 11.71 -10.22
N GLY A 6 -1.14 10.73 -9.42
CA GLY A 6 -2.51 10.22 -9.46
C GLY A 6 -3.57 11.24 -9.03
N ILE A 7 -3.17 12.29 -8.30
CA ILE A 7 -4.06 13.39 -7.89
C ILE A 7 -3.80 14.61 -8.79
N PRO A 8 -4.83 15.14 -9.49
CA PRO A 8 -4.76 16.39 -10.23
C PRO A 8 -4.33 17.58 -9.36
N PRO A 9 -3.60 18.58 -9.90
CA PRO A 9 -3.14 19.74 -9.14
C PRO A 9 -4.23 20.46 -8.35
N THR A 10 -5.44 20.57 -8.92
CA THR A 10 -6.60 21.23 -8.31
C THR A 10 -7.08 20.57 -7.02
N LEU A 11 -6.85 19.26 -6.87
CA LEU A 11 -7.21 18.52 -5.67
C LEU A 11 -6.09 18.53 -4.62
N ARG A 12 -4.84 18.80 -5.01
CA ARG A 12 -3.70 18.80 -4.07
C ARG A 12 -3.77 19.94 -3.06
N THR A 13 -4.29 21.08 -3.48
CA THR A 13 -4.50 22.24 -2.60
C THR A 13 -5.54 21.99 -1.50
N ASN A 14 -6.38 20.97 -1.67
CA ASN A 14 -7.41 20.60 -0.70
C ASN A 14 -6.94 19.50 0.25
N ILE A 15 -5.68 19.05 0.15
CA ILE A 15 -5.12 18.02 1.02
C ILE A 15 -4.49 18.69 2.23
N ASP A 16 -5.01 18.39 3.43
CA ASP A 16 -4.45 18.89 4.68
C ASP A 16 -3.13 18.20 5.05
N TYR A 17 -3.08 16.87 4.92
CA TYR A 17 -1.93 16.05 5.31
C TYR A 17 -1.46 15.13 4.20
N VAL A 18 -0.16 15.14 3.93
CA VAL A 18 0.50 14.25 2.97
C VAL A 18 1.47 13.35 3.71
N PHE A 19 1.26 12.04 3.59
CA PHE A 19 2.14 11.02 4.17
C PHE A 19 3.04 10.46 3.08
N ILE A 20 4.35 10.59 3.26
CA ILE A 20 5.38 10.15 2.32
C ILE A 20 6.15 9.01 2.99
N LEU A 21 6.05 7.83 2.40
CA LEU A 21 6.84 6.66 2.80
C LEU A 21 8.16 6.63 2.02
N ARG A 22 9.02 5.67 2.37
CA ARG A 22 10.28 5.43 1.68
C ARG A 22 10.08 5.31 0.17
N GLU A 23 10.76 6.16 -0.59
CA GLU A 23 10.76 6.15 -2.05
C GLU A 23 12.21 6.04 -2.57
N PRO A 24 12.65 4.90 -3.12
CA PRO A 24 14.05 4.73 -3.53
C PRO A 24 14.39 5.41 -4.87
N TYR A 25 13.40 5.63 -5.74
CA TYR A 25 13.66 6.16 -7.09
C TYR A 25 13.79 7.68 -7.09
N ILE A 26 14.96 8.19 -7.45
CA ILE A 26 15.24 9.64 -7.46
C ILE A 26 14.28 10.43 -8.37
N ALA A 27 13.82 9.83 -9.47
CA ALA A 27 12.85 10.45 -10.37
C ALA A 27 11.49 10.65 -9.68
N ASN A 28 11.07 9.72 -8.83
CA ASN A 28 9.84 9.84 -8.05
C ASN A 28 10.02 10.82 -6.89
N ARG A 29 11.18 10.79 -6.21
CA ARG A 29 11.53 11.79 -5.19
C ARG A 29 11.41 13.21 -5.74
N LYS A 30 11.95 13.48 -6.94
CA LYS A 30 11.83 14.80 -7.59
C LYS A 30 10.38 15.22 -7.81
N ARG A 31 9.54 14.30 -8.30
CA ARG A 31 8.11 14.57 -8.47
C ARG A 31 7.42 14.85 -7.14
N ILE A 32 7.74 14.11 -6.09
CA ILE A 32 7.17 14.35 -4.75
C ILE A 32 7.58 15.74 -4.26
N TYR A 33 8.86 16.07 -4.38
CA TYR A 33 9.40 17.38 -4.00
C TYR A 33 8.69 18.53 -4.71
N GLU A 34 8.60 18.47 -6.04
CA GLU A 34 7.99 19.52 -6.87
C GLU A 34 6.49 19.70 -6.61
N ASN A 35 5.78 18.64 -6.21
CA ASN A 35 4.31 18.67 -6.12
C ASN A 35 3.77 18.74 -4.69
N TYR A 36 4.52 18.27 -3.69
CA TYR A 36 4.06 18.14 -2.30
C TYR A 36 5.04 18.71 -1.26
N ALA A 37 6.34 18.81 -1.56
CA ALA A 37 7.35 19.20 -0.57
C ALA A 37 7.99 20.57 -0.85
N GLY A 38 7.22 21.51 -1.39
CA GLY A 38 7.70 22.85 -1.77
C GLY A 38 8.16 23.75 -0.61
N MET A 39 7.94 23.34 0.64
CA MET A 39 8.48 24.04 1.83
C MET A 39 9.97 23.78 2.07
N PHE A 40 10.53 22.72 1.48
CA PHE A 40 11.96 22.46 1.57
C PHE A 40 12.73 23.43 0.65
N PRO A 41 13.84 24.02 1.12
CA PRO A 41 14.60 24.97 0.32
C PRO A 41 15.35 24.33 -0.85
N THR A 42 15.73 23.05 -0.72
CA THR A 42 16.44 22.30 -1.76
C THR A 42 15.96 20.85 -1.83
N PHE A 43 16.06 20.26 -3.02
CA PHE A 43 15.76 18.83 -3.23
C PHE A 43 16.66 17.92 -2.39
N GLU A 44 17.91 18.31 -2.18
CA GLU A 44 18.87 17.57 -1.37
C GLU A 44 18.46 17.53 0.10
N SER A 45 18.02 18.68 0.66
CA SER A 45 17.49 18.75 2.02
C SER A 45 16.26 17.86 2.18
N PHE A 46 15.35 17.87 1.20
CA PHE A 46 14.20 16.95 1.19
C PHE A 46 14.64 15.48 1.20
N CYS A 47 15.61 15.09 0.36
CA CYS A 47 16.08 13.70 0.31
C CYS A 47 16.70 13.24 1.62
N GLN A 48 17.54 14.07 2.23
CA GLN A 48 18.18 13.76 3.52
C GLN A 48 17.14 13.56 4.63
N VAL A 49 16.16 14.46 4.72
CA VAL A 49 15.09 14.36 5.74
C VAL A 49 14.19 13.16 5.47
N MET A 50 13.84 12.90 4.21
CA MET A 50 13.02 11.74 3.85
C MET A 50 13.74 10.43 4.20
N ASP A 51 15.04 10.32 3.95
CA ASP A 51 15.80 9.12 4.28
C ASP A 51 15.83 8.89 5.80
N GLN A 52 16.16 9.92 6.59
CA GLN A 52 16.16 9.82 8.06
C GLN A 52 14.78 9.50 8.65
N CYS A 53 13.71 10.06 8.09
CA CYS A 53 12.35 9.83 8.58
C CYS A 53 11.70 8.54 8.07
N THR A 54 12.37 7.73 7.24
CA THR A 54 11.79 6.51 6.65
C THR A 54 12.62 5.24 6.86
N GLU A 55 13.61 5.28 7.77
CA GLU A 55 14.47 4.13 8.09
C GLU A 55 13.73 3.02 8.86
N ASN A 56 12.83 3.37 9.79
CA ASN A 56 12.25 2.42 10.76
C ASN A 56 10.73 2.23 10.62
N TYR A 57 10.24 2.04 9.39
CA TYR A 57 8.79 2.00 9.07
C TYR A 57 8.04 3.29 9.45
N GLU A 58 8.79 4.37 9.61
CA GLU A 58 8.27 5.72 9.80
C GLU A 58 7.95 6.36 8.46
N CYS A 59 7.08 7.36 8.47
CA CYS A 59 6.76 8.17 7.32
C CYS A 59 6.95 9.65 7.62
N LEU A 60 7.34 10.39 6.59
CA LEU A 60 7.38 11.84 6.61
C LEU A 60 5.96 12.38 6.41
N VAL A 61 5.54 13.29 7.27
CA VAL A 61 4.23 13.93 7.21
C VAL A 61 4.41 15.40 6.93
N ILE A 62 3.68 15.90 5.92
CA ILE A 62 3.61 17.31 5.56
C ILE A 62 2.20 17.81 5.91
N ASN A 63 2.13 18.85 6.73
CA ASN A 63 0.92 19.56 7.09
C ASN A 63 0.81 20.86 6.27
N ASN A 64 -0.08 20.85 5.27
CA ASN A 64 -0.33 22.00 4.40
C ASN A 64 -1.22 23.06 5.07
N ASN A 65 -1.91 22.71 6.17
CA ASN A 65 -2.78 23.62 6.92
C ASN A 65 -2.00 24.39 8.02
N ALA A 66 -0.73 24.10 8.22
CA ALA A 66 0.07 24.80 9.23
C ALA A 66 0.10 26.31 8.94
N LYS A 67 -0.32 27.11 9.92
CA LYS A 67 -0.37 28.59 9.81
C LYS A 67 1.00 29.27 9.93
N SER A 68 2.09 28.49 9.84
CA SER A 68 3.46 28.90 10.08
C SER A 68 4.34 28.51 8.92
N ASN A 69 5.31 29.35 8.60
CA ASN A 69 6.29 29.11 7.53
C ASN A 69 7.54 28.37 8.03
N LYS A 70 7.58 27.99 9.31
CA LYS A 70 8.69 27.23 9.87
C LYS A 70 8.58 25.77 9.47
N LEU A 71 9.64 25.25 8.85
CA LEU A 71 9.70 23.86 8.37
C LEU A 71 9.36 22.83 9.46
N HIS A 72 9.86 23.02 10.69
CA HIS A 72 9.63 22.09 11.81
C HIS A 72 8.18 22.11 12.36
N GLU A 73 7.37 23.11 12.01
CA GLU A 73 5.94 23.17 12.36
C GLU A 73 5.07 22.60 11.24
N GLN A 74 5.62 22.48 10.02
CA GLN A 74 4.97 21.93 8.83
C GLN A 74 5.29 20.46 8.59
N VAL A 75 6.48 20.02 8.98
CA VAL A 75 7.03 18.70 8.65
C VAL A 75 7.39 17.96 9.93
N PHE A 76 6.89 16.74 10.05
CA PHE A 76 7.17 15.85 11.17
C PHE A 76 7.21 14.39 10.70
N TRP A 77 7.69 13.48 11.55
CA TRP A 77 7.65 12.05 11.28
C TRP A 77 6.50 11.41 12.05
N TYR A 78 5.95 10.33 11.50
CA TYR A 78 4.93 9.52 12.15
C TYR A 78 5.27 8.04 12.03
N LYS A 79 5.02 7.30 13.11
CA LYS A 79 5.11 5.85 13.16
C LYS A 79 3.78 5.29 13.61
N ALA A 80 3.22 4.38 12.83
CA ALA A 80 2.04 3.65 13.27
C ALA A 80 2.43 2.64 14.36
N ASP A 81 1.57 2.46 15.35
CA ASP A 81 1.72 1.42 16.36
C ASP A 81 1.61 0.02 15.72
N ALA A 82 2.26 -0.98 16.32
CA ALA A 82 2.06 -2.36 15.91
C ALA A 82 0.64 -2.80 16.28
N HIS A 83 -0.05 -3.44 15.34
CA HIS A 83 -1.40 -3.94 15.55
C HIS A 83 -1.32 -5.45 15.80
N ASN A 84 -2.22 -5.99 16.62
CA ASN A 84 -2.33 -7.44 16.80
C ASN A 84 -2.75 -8.11 15.49
N ASP A 85 -2.39 -9.39 15.36
CA ASP A 85 -2.85 -10.22 14.24
C ASP A 85 -4.37 -10.20 14.15
N PHE A 86 -4.88 -9.76 13.00
CA PHE A 86 -6.31 -9.78 12.69
C PHE A 86 -6.54 -10.61 11.43
N LYS A 87 -7.69 -11.29 11.38
CA LYS A 87 -8.10 -12.08 10.21
C LYS A 87 -9.09 -11.28 9.40
N LEU A 88 -8.78 -11.13 8.11
CA LEU A 88 -9.69 -10.52 7.14
C LEU A 88 -10.56 -11.60 6.50
N GLY A 89 -11.84 -11.33 6.30
CA GLY A 89 -12.81 -12.31 5.77
C GLY A 89 -13.66 -12.98 6.84
N SER A 90 -14.84 -13.48 6.46
CA SER A 90 -15.74 -14.19 7.38
C SER A 90 -15.14 -15.53 7.80
N LYS A 91 -15.52 -16.00 9.00
CA LYS A 91 -15.09 -17.29 9.55
C LYS A 91 -15.37 -18.46 8.59
N GLU A 92 -16.47 -18.38 7.84
CA GLU A 92 -16.91 -19.39 6.88
C GLU A 92 -15.90 -19.60 5.74
N PHE A 93 -15.27 -18.53 5.23
CA PHE A 93 -14.24 -18.65 4.19
C PHE A 93 -12.95 -19.27 4.73
N TRP A 94 -12.58 -18.98 5.98
CA TRP A 94 -11.43 -19.58 6.65
C TRP A 94 -11.65 -21.05 7.04
N GLU A 95 -12.89 -21.44 7.31
CA GLU A 95 -13.25 -22.84 7.55
C GLU A 95 -13.25 -23.62 6.24
N LEU A 96 -13.84 -23.06 5.18
CA LEU A 96 -13.83 -23.67 3.85
C LEU A 96 -12.41 -23.80 3.28
N SER A 97 -11.53 -22.83 3.51
CA SER A 97 -10.15 -22.87 3.01
C SER A 97 -9.28 -23.96 3.63
N LYS A 98 -9.66 -24.52 4.79
CA LYS A 98 -8.92 -25.63 5.43
C LYS A 98 -9.14 -26.96 4.72
N ASP A 99 -10.30 -27.12 4.08
CA ASP A 99 -10.68 -28.34 3.37
C ASP A 99 -10.33 -28.29 1.88
N ILE A 100 -9.89 -27.12 1.39
CA ILE A 100 -9.30 -26.98 0.05
C ILE A 100 -7.85 -27.43 0.19
N ASN A 101 -7.57 -28.70 -0.13
CA ASN A 101 -6.20 -29.14 -0.37
C ASN A 101 -5.60 -28.22 -1.44
N SER A 102 -4.43 -27.64 -1.15
CA SER A 102 -3.64 -26.95 -2.15
C SER A 102 -3.16 -27.98 -3.18
N ASP A 103 -4.00 -28.28 -4.17
CA ASP A 103 -3.74 -29.24 -5.26
C ASP A 103 -2.62 -28.77 -6.21
N GLU A 104 -1.62 -28.00 -5.74
CA GLU A 104 -0.56 -27.44 -6.58
C GLU A 104 0.88 -27.68 -6.12
N GLU A 105 1.16 -28.43 -5.04
CA GLU A 105 2.56 -28.67 -4.64
C GLU A 105 3.13 -30.09 -4.85
N ASP A 106 2.39 -31.10 -5.36
CA ASP A 106 2.99 -32.45 -5.49
C ASP A 106 2.54 -33.34 -6.69
N GLU A 107 1.85 -32.85 -7.73
CA GLU A 107 1.69 -33.66 -8.96
C GLU A 107 2.89 -33.42 -9.92
N LYS A 108 4.01 -34.14 -9.70
CA LYS A 108 5.03 -34.37 -10.75
C LYS A 108 4.29 -34.88 -12.01
N TYR A 109 4.36 -34.10 -13.08
CA TYR A 109 3.71 -34.42 -14.36
C TYR A 109 4.06 -35.83 -14.85
N ASP A 110 3.09 -36.75 -14.79
CA ASP A 110 3.17 -38.10 -15.35
C ASP A 110 2.38 -38.15 -16.68
N PRO A 111 3.06 -38.25 -17.84
CA PRO A 111 2.41 -38.26 -19.15
C PRO A 111 1.51 -39.48 -19.40
N ASN A 112 1.51 -40.49 -18.53
CA ASN A 112 0.61 -41.64 -18.63
C ASN A 112 -0.74 -41.45 -17.93
N ASN A 113 -0.93 -40.40 -17.12
CA ASN A 113 -2.15 -40.20 -16.35
C ASN A 113 -3.11 -39.19 -17.02
N THR A 114 -3.60 -39.55 -18.20
CA THR A 114 -4.66 -38.77 -18.88
C THR A 114 -6.00 -39.02 -18.17
N LYS A 115 -6.29 -38.24 -17.11
CA LYS A 115 -7.61 -38.18 -16.47
C LYS A 115 -8.69 -37.92 -17.54
N LYS A 116 -9.67 -38.83 -17.62
CA LYS A 116 -10.73 -38.88 -18.63
C LYS A 116 -11.44 -37.53 -18.79
N ARG A 117 -11.54 -37.05 -20.05
CA ARG A 117 -12.42 -35.93 -20.47
C ARG A 117 -13.85 -36.18 -19.97
N GLY A 118 -14.39 -35.30 -19.12
CA GLY A 118 -15.82 -35.34 -18.81
C GLY A 118 -16.32 -34.62 -17.54
N GLN A 119 -15.48 -34.32 -16.55
CA GLN A 119 -15.93 -33.55 -15.39
C GLN A 119 -15.79 -32.05 -15.65
N GLY A 120 -16.88 -31.43 -16.11
CA GLY A 120 -17.02 -29.98 -16.06
C GLY A 120 -16.95 -29.45 -14.62
N PRO A 121 -16.62 -28.17 -14.42
CA PRO A 121 -16.45 -27.59 -13.08
C PRO A 121 -17.74 -27.71 -12.26
N LYS A 122 -17.59 -28.15 -11.01
CA LYS A 122 -18.70 -28.34 -10.07
C LYS A 122 -19.15 -26.97 -9.53
N ILE A 123 -20.17 -26.38 -10.14
CA ILE A 123 -20.72 -25.08 -9.73
C ILE A 123 -21.72 -25.28 -8.59
N SER A 124 -21.48 -24.63 -7.44
CA SER A 124 -22.39 -24.57 -6.29
C SER A 124 -22.91 -23.15 -6.13
N VAL A 125 -24.21 -22.93 -6.35
CA VAL A 125 -24.89 -21.66 -6.10
C VAL A 125 -25.68 -21.75 -4.80
N LYS A 126 -25.30 -20.97 -3.78
CA LYS A 126 -26.12 -20.76 -2.60
C LYS A 126 -26.96 -19.49 -2.77
N LYS A 127 -28.28 -19.62 -2.70
CA LYS A 127 -29.22 -18.50 -2.72
C LYS A 127 -29.57 -18.13 -1.29
N THR A 128 -29.22 -16.91 -0.87
CA THR A 128 -29.73 -16.31 0.36
C THR A 128 -31.09 -15.68 0.08
N LYS A 129 -32.08 -15.95 0.94
CA LYS A 129 -33.34 -15.19 0.95
C LYS A 129 -33.07 -13.84 1.61
N TRP A 130 -33.51 -12.80 0.93
CA TRP A 130 -33.53 -11.40 1.33
C TRP A 130 -34.46 -11.18 2.52
#